data_AF-A0A1A8ZBQ7-F1
#
_entry.id   AF-A0A1A8ZBQ7-F1
#
_cell.length_a   1.000
_cell.length_b   1.000
_cell.length_c   1.000
_cell.angle_alpha   90.00
_cell.angle_beta   90.00
_cell.angle_gamma   90.00
#
_symmetry.space_group_name_H-M   'P 1'
#
loop_
_entity.id
_entity.type
_entity.pdbx_description
1 polymer ?
#
loop_
_entity_poly.entity_id
_entity_poly.type
_entity_poly.pdbx_seq_one_letter_code
_entity_poly.pdbx_strand_id
1 'polypeptide(L)'
;MTHNPTQPRAYITAPTQAAAALAAALAAAAAALAAAGFLVTPATAAETVDADDLVAVVAEDMDAARAADAVVTLPGAEGLPEGVYAALYAVPVVTLAEVLGGAA
;
A
#
# COMPACT_ATOMS: atom_id res chain seq x y z
N MET A 1 6.54 -21.07 -4.87
CA MET A 1 6.11 -20.38 -3.65
C MET A 1 4.67 -20.79 -3.37
N THR A 2 4.44 -21.58 -2.33
CA THR A 2 3.11 -22.02 -1.92
C THR A 2 2.43 -20.87 -1.18
N HIS A 3 1.34 -20.32 -1.74
CA HIS A 3 0.52 -19.33 -1.05
C HIS A 3 -0.10 -20.00 0.19
N ASN A 4 0.11 -19.42 1.38
CA ASN A 4 -0.67 -19.78 2.56
C ASN A 4 -1.97 -18.95 2.52
N PRO A 5 -3.16 -19.56 2.34
CA PRO A 5 -4.42 -18.84 2.19
C PRO A 5 -4.85 -18.06 3.44
N THR A 6 -4.15 -18.20 4.57
CA THR A 6 -4.43 -17.47 5.81
C THR A 6 -3.51 -16.26 6.00
N GLN A 7 -2.60 -15.97 5.08
CA GLN A 7 -1.65 -14.88 5.23
C GLN A 7 -2.30 -13.53 4.87
N PRO A 8 -2.36 -12.56 5.79
CA PRO A 8 -3.04 -11.29 5.54
C PRO A 8 -2.32 -10.46 4.48
N ARG A 9 -3.09 -9.76 3.65
CA ARG A 9 -2.62 -8.95 2.53
C ARG A 9 -2.67 -7.46 2.89
N ALA A 10 -1.55 -6.77 2.73
CA ALA A 10 -1.43 -5.34 2.97
C ALA A 10 -1.12 -4.61 1.66
N TYR A 11 -1.90 -3.58 1.35
CA TYR A 11 -1.54 -2.60 0.32
C TYR A 11 -0.94 -1.37 1.00
N ILE A 12 0.27 -0.95 0.65
CA ILE A 12 0.97 0.16 1.34
C ILE A 12 1.04 1.38 0.45
N THR A 13 0.69 2.53 1.01
CA THR A 13 0.76 3.84 0.34
C THR A 13 1.64 4.80 1.13
N ALA A 14 2.24 5.74 0.42
CA ALA A 14 3.22 6.68 0.97
C ALA A 14 3.01 8.08 0.38
N PRO A 15 3.36 9.15 1.12
CA PRO A 15 3.21 10.53 0.63
C PRO A 15 3.95 10.73 -0.69
N THR A 16 3.41 11.59 -1.54
CA THR A 16 4.08 12.00 -2.78
C THR A 16 5.43 12.65 -2.44
N GLN A 17 6.52 12.03 -2.91
CA GLN A 17 7.89 12.50 -2.76
C GLN A 17 8.62 12.33 -4.11
N ALA A 18 9.87 12.78 -4.19
CA ALA A 18 10.74 12.38 -5.29
C ALA A 18 10.77 10.83 -5.39
N ALA A 19 10.68 10.27 -6.59
CA ALA A 19 10.43 8.84 -6.81
C ALA A 19 11.40 7.92 -6.04
N ALA A 20 12.68 8.28 -5.98
CA ALA A 20 13.67 7.51 -5.22
C ALA A 20 13.39 7.47 -3.71
N ALA A 21 12.93 8.58 -3.11
CA ALA A 21 12.56 8.64 -1.70
C ALA A 21 11.27 7.87 -1.43
N LEU A 22 10.30 7.96 -2.35
CA LEU A 22 9.06 7.17 -2.31
C LEU A 22 9.35 5.66 -2.36
N ALA A 23 10.17 5.22 -3.32
CA ALA A 23 10.55 3.82 -3.47
C ALA A 23 11.28 3.30 -2.23
N ALA A 24 12.18 4.09 -1.65
CA ALA A 24 12.89 3.71 -0.42
C ALA A 24 11.95 3.57 0.79
N ALA A 25 11.01 4.52 0.95
CA ALA A 25 10.02 4.47 2.03
C ALA A 25 9.09 3.24 1.89
N LEU A 26 8.58 2.98 0.68
CA LEU A 26 7.74 1.83 0.38
C LEU A 26 8.49 0.50 0.61
N ALA A 27 9.75 0.42 0.17
CA ALA A 27 10.57 -0.78 0.37
C ALA A 27 10.81 -1.07 1.87
N ALA A 28 11.11 -0.03 2.66
CA ALA A 28 11.30 -0.17 4.11
C ALA A 28 10.02 -0.63 4.81
N ALA A 29 8.87 -0.02 4.49
CA ALA A 29 7.57 -0.41 5.04
C ALA A 29 7.17 -1.84 4.62
N ALA A 30 7.40 -2.20 3.37
CA ALA A 30 7.12 -3.54 2.86
C ALA A 30 7.97 -4.61 3.56
N ALA A 31 9.25 -4.32 3.82
CA ALA A 31 10.11 -5.23 4.56
C ALA A 31 9.62 -5.43 6.01
N ALA A 32 9.20 -4.35 6.68
CA ALA A 32 8.65 -4.44 8.05
C ALA A 32 7.36 -5.27 8.10
N LEU A 33 6.45 -5.06 7.16
CA LEU A 33 5.18 -5.82 7.08
C LEU A 33 5.40 -7.27 6.67
N ALA A 34 6.32 -7.54 5.75
CA ALA A 34 6.71 -8.90 5.41
C ALA A 34 7.31 -9.64 6.63
N ALA A 35 8.14 -8.97 7.43
CA ALA A 35 8.65 -9.51 8.69
C ALA A 35 7.54 -9.78 9.73
N ALA A 36 6.47 -8.98 9.71
CA ALA A 36 5.26 -9.20 10.51
C ALA A 36 4.31 -10.26 9.91
N GLY A 37 4.68 -10.90 8.79
CA GLY A 37 3.94 -12.00 8.19
C GLY A 37 2.89 -11.59 7.16
N PHE A 38 2.88 -10.35 6.68
CA PHE A 38 1.95 -9.92 5.62
C PHE A 38 2.46 -10.26 4.22
N LEU A 39 1.52 -10.47 3.30
CA LEU A 39 1.75 -10.38 1.86
C LEU A 39 1.57 -8.93 1.42
N VAL A 40 2.61 -8.31 0.89
CA VAL A 40 2.64 -6.87 0.67
C VAL A 40 2.57 -6.51 -0.81
N THR A 41 1.71 -5.53 -1.14
CA THR A 41 1.70 -4.83 -2.42
C THR A 41 1.98 -3.34 -2.17
N PRO A 42 3.13 -2.79 -2.59
CA PRO A 42 3.38 -1.36 -2.50
C PRO A 42 2.67 -0.61 -3.63
N ALA A 43 2.29 0.65 -3.37
CA ALA A 43 1.86 1.58 -4.41
C ALA A 43 2.95 1.79 -5.47
N THR A 44 2.55 2.09 -6.70
CA THR A 44 3.47 2.26 -7.82
C THR A 44 4.29 3.55 -7.65
N ALA A 45 5.62 3.42 -7.70
CA ALA A 45 6.54 4.54 -7.76
C ALA A 45 7.08 4.69 -9.19
N ALA A 46 6.61 5.70 -9.92
CA ALA A 46 7.04 5.97 -11.30
C ALA A 46 7.59 7.41 -11.44
N GLU A 47 8.69 7.57 -12.16
CA GLU A 47 9.32 8.88 -12.44
C GLU A 47 8.62 9.65 -13.56
N THR A 48 8.03 8.94 -14.51
CA THR A 48 7.24 9.49 -15.62
C THR A 48 6.03 8.61 -15.83
N VAL A 49 4.85 9.20 -15.77
CA VAL A 49 3.56 8.56 -16.06
C VAL A 49 2.92 9.41 -17.15
N ASP A 50 2.73 8.87 -18.35
CA ASP A 50 1.91 9.55 -19.34
C ASP A 50 0.41 9.45 -18.98
N ALA A 51 -0.46 10.14 -19.72
CA ALA A 51 -1.87 10.19 -19.34
C ALA A 51 -2.58 8.82 -19.42
N ASP A 52 -2.18 7.97 -20.36
CA ASP A 52 -2.75 6.62 -20.52
C ASP A 52 -2.19 5.70 -19.43
N ASP A 53 -0.92 5.86 -19.08
CA ASP A 53 -0.28 5.19 -17.94
C ASP A 53 -0.95 5.57 -16.61
N LEU A 54 -1.41 6.82 -16.45
CA LEU A 54 -2.03 7.27 -15.20
C LEU A 54 -3.36 6.56 -14.93
N VAL A 55 -4.17 6.34 -15.97
CA VAL A 55 -5.44 5.60 -15.83
C VAL A 55 -5.17 4.15 -15.45
N ALA A 56 -4.15 3.53 -16.05
CA ALA A 56 -3.75 2.17 -15.71
C ALA A 56 -3.25 2.08 -14.26
N VAL A 57 -2.38 3.00 -13.82
CA VAL A 57 -1.87 3.05 -12.44
C VAL A 57 -3.00 3.21 -11.43
N VAL A 58 -3.94 4.13 -11.69
CA VAL A 58 -5.11 4.31 -10.81
C VAL A 58 -5.96 3.03 -10.74
N ALA A 59 -6.19 2.35 -11.86
CA ALA A 59 -6.92 1.09 -11.88
C ALA A 59 -6.18 0.00 -11.09
N GLU A 60 -4.86 -0.09 -11.24
CA GLU A 60 -4.00 -1.02 -10.48
C GLU A 60 -4.05 -0.75 -8.97
N ASP A 61 -3.98 0.52 -8.55
CA ASP A 61 -4.08 0.91 -7.15
C ASP A 61 -5.46 0.59 -6.56
N MET A 62 -6.53 0.79 -7.35
CA MET A 62 -7.89 0.40 -6.94
C MET A 62 -8.04 -1.12 -6.78
N ASP A 63 -7.49 -1.90 -7.70
CA ASP A 63 -7.51 -3.36 -7.62
C ASP A 63 -6.66 -3.88 -6.46
N ALA A 64 -5.51 -3.25 -6.20
CA ALA A 64 -4.66 -3.56 -5.06
C ALA A 64 -5.36 -3.27 -3.72
N ALA A 65 -6.01 -2.10 -3.59
CA ALA A 65 -6.80 -1.76 -2.42
C ALA A 65 -7.96 -2.75 -2.21
N ARG A 66 -8.68 -3.12 -3.29
CA ARG A 66 -9.78 -4.10 -3.23
C ARG A 66 -9.33 -5.49 -2.78
N ALA A 67 -8.13 -5.91 -3.19
CA ALA A 67 -7.60 -7.24 -2.90
C ALA A 67 -6.87 -7.31 -1.55
N ALA A 68 -6.73 -6.20 -0.83
CA ALA A 68 -6.06 -6.14 0.46
C ALA A 68 -7.03 -6.42 1.62
N ASP A 69 -6.49 -6.99 2.70
CA ASP A 69 -7.20 -7.08 3.98
C ASP A 69 -7.08 -5.77 4.78
N ALA A 70 -6.05 -4.97 4.50
CA ALA A 70 -5.88 -3.63 5.01
C ALA A 70 -5.07 -2.74 4.04
N VAL A 71 -5.43 -1.46 3.98
CA VAL A 71 -4.59 -0.42 3.37
C VAL A 71 -3.76 0.22 4.48
N VAL A 72 -2.44 0.19 4.32
CA VAL A 72 -1.47 0.72 5.27
C VAL A 72 -0.91 2.04 4.76
N THR A 73 -1.10 3.12 5.52
CA THR A 73 -0.60 4.44 5.16
C THR A 73 0.68 4.77 5.91
N LEU A 74 1.64 5.39 5.22
CA LEU A 74 2.76 6.09 5.85
C LEU A 74 2.37 7.53 6.22
N PRO A 75 3.03 8.14 7.22
CA PRO A 75 2.75 9.53 7.61
C PRO A 75 2.82 10.48 6.41
N GLY A 76 1.81 11.32 6.24
CA GLY A 76 1.70 12.27 5.12
C GLY A 76 0.90 11.76 3.91
N ALA A 77 0.45 10.50 3.92
CA ALA A 77 -0.37 9.92 2.85
C ALA A 77 -1.89 10.14 3.05
N GLU A 78 -2.32 10.90 4.06
CA GLU A 78 -3.72 10.97 4.51
C GLU A 78 -4.66 11.63 3.49
N GLY A 79 -4.12 12.48 2.60
CA GLY A 79 -4.89 13.17 1.56
C GLY A 79 -4.89 12.47 0.20
N LEU A 80 -4.31 11.28 0.09
CA LEU A 80 -4.19 10.54 -1.17
C LEU A 80 -5.45 9.71 -1.46
N PRO A 81 -5.73 9.39 -2.74
CA PRO A 81 -7.01 8.79 -3.13
C PRO A 81 -7.19 7.34 -2.64
N GLU A 82 -6.13 6.67 -2.19
CA GLU A 82 -6.19 5.26 -1.76
C GLU A 82 -7.03 5.07 -0.50
N GLY A 83 -7.14 6.09 0.36
CA GLY A 83 -8.10 6.07 1.47
C GLY A 83 -9.56 6.04 0.99
N VAL A 84 -9.85 6.69 -0.14
CA VAL A 84 -11.18 6.65 -0.78
C VAL A 84 -11.42 5.30 -1.44
N TYR A 85 -10.41 4.71 -2.08
CA TYR A 85 -10.52 3.36 -2.66
C TYR A 85 -10.77 2.31 -1.58
N ALA A 86 -10.06 2.38 -0.46
CA ALA A 86 -10.26 1.49 0.67
C ALA A 86 -11.69 1.59 1.22
N ALA A 87 -12.19 2.82 1.41
CA ALA A 87 -13.57 3.06 1.84
C ALA A 87 -14.61 2.50 0.87
N LEU A 88 -14.38 2.63 -0.45
CA LEU A 88 -15.26 2.07 -1.49
C LEU A 88 -15.41 0.54 -1.37
N TYR A 89 -14.36 -0.15 -0.94
CA TYR A 89 -14.32 -1.61 -0.80
C TYR A 89 -14.51 -2.11 0.63
N ALA A 90 -14.83 -1.22 1.57
CA ALA A 90 -14.91 -1.53 3.00
C ALA A 90 -13.62 -2.16 3.58
N VAL A 91 -12.47 -1.82 3.01
CA VAL A 91 -11.15 -2.24 3.49
C VAL A 91 -10.68 -1.23 4.55
N PRO A 92 -10.23 -1.69 5.73
CA PRO A 92 -9.76 -0.79 6.77
C PRO A 92 -8.49 -0.06 6.33
N VAL A 93 -8.41 1.22 6.67
CA VAL A 93 -7.19 2.04 6.54
C VAL A 93 -6.54 2.12 7.91
N VAL A 94 -5.26 1.77 7.98
CA VAL A 94 -4.46 1.75 9.21
C VAL A 94 -3.10 2.38 8.94
N THR A 95 -2.45 2.89 9.97
CA THR A 95 -1.07 3.36 9.88
C THR A 95 -0.10 2.19 10.03
N LEU A 96 1.12 2.33 9.48
CA LEU A 96 2.17 1.33 9.69
C LEU A 96 2.45 1.08 11.19
N ALA A 97 2.40 2.13 12.01
CA ALA A 97 2.63 2.04 13.45
C ALA A 97 1.56 1.18 14.16
N GLU A 98 0.29 1.31 13.78
CA GLU A 98 -0.80 0.49 14.34
C GLU A 98 -0.64 -0.98 13.98
N VAL A 99 -0.26 -1.29 12.74
CA VAL A 99 -0.04 -2.68 12.30
C VAL A 99 1.11 -3.33 13.06
N LEU A 100 2.23 -2.61 13.22
CA LEU A 100 3.40 -3.14 13.93
C LEU A 100 3.22 -3.16 15.45
N GLY A 101 2.42 -2.25 16.01
CA GLY A 101 2.09 -2.21 17.44
C GLY A 101 1.09 -3.28 17.88
N GLY A 102 0.25 -3.79 16.97
CA GLY A 102 -0.69 -4.88 17.22
C GLY A 102 -0.10 -6.29 17.08
N ALA A 103 1.15 -6.41 16.64
CA ALA A 103 1.84 -7.69 16.42
C ALA A 103 2.69 -8.17 17.63
N ALA A 104 2.52 -7.54 18.81
CA ALA A 104 3.24 -7.84 20.05
C ALA A 104 2.44 -8.75 21.00
#